data_AF-A0A9D0LMU1-F1
#
_entry.id   AF-A0A9D0LMU1-F1
#
_cell.length_a   1.000
_cell.length_b   1.000
_cell.length_c   1.000
_cell.angle_alpha   90.00
_cell.angle_beta   90.00
_cell.angle_gamma   90.00
#
_symmetry.space_group_name_H-M   'P 1'
#
loop_
_entity.id
_entity.type
_entity.pdbx_description
1 polymer ?
#
loop_
_entity_poly.entity_id
_entity_poly.type
_entity_poly.pdbx_seq_one_letter_code
_entity_poly.pdbx_strand_id
1 'polypeptide(L)' 'MLRLAADENFNNNIIRGLLRRKPDLDIVRIQDVGLAGTDDPTVLEWAKKDTATGPSSAASPATRTPGRKRPGRT' A
#
# COMPACT_ATOMS: atom_id res chain seq x y z
N MET A 1 -18.24 0.68 -7.79
CA MET A 1 -17.02 1.50 -7.55
C MET A 1 -15.83 0.75 -8.13
N LEU A 2 -14.90 1.43 -8.79
CA LEU A 2 -13.74 0.81 -9.42
C LEU A 2 -12.55 0.84 -8.46
N ARG A 3 -12.06 -0.33 -8.06
CA ARG A 3 -10.78 -0.47 -7.35
C ARG A 3 -9.66 -0.65 -8.35
N LEU A 4 -8.55 0.05 -8.13
CA LEU A 4 -7.37 -0.04 -8.97
C LEU A 4 -6.26 -0.77 -8.22
N ALA A 5 -5.74 -1.84 -8.80
CA ALA A 5 -4.55 -2.51 -8.31
C ALA A 5 -3.30 -1.82 -8.89
N ALA A 6 -2.35 -1.44 -8.04
CA ALA A 6 -1.05 -0.91 -8.42
C ALA A 6 0.03 -1.95 -8.18
N ASP A 7 0.75 -2.27 -9.25
CA ASP A 7 1.89 -3.20 -9.24
C ASP A 7 3.08 -2.65 -8.43
N GLU A 8 4.03 -3.53 -8.07
CA GLU A 8 5.20 -3.17 -7.27
C GLU A 8 6.13 -2.20 -8.00
N ASN A 9 6.22 -2.31 -9.32
CA ASN A 9 7.06 -1.46 -10.15
C ASN A 9 6.37 -0.14 -10.55
N PHE A 10 5.18 0.13 -10.00
CA PHE A 10 4.40 1.31 -10.36
C PHE A 10 4.93 2.58 -9.68
N ASN A 11 4.98 3.69 -10.42
CA ASN A 11 5.52 4.94 -9.90
C ASN A 11 4.58 5.58 -8.86
N ASN A 12 5.00 5.57 -7.59
CA ASN A 12 4.25 6.17 -6.48
C ASN A 12 3.93 7.67 -6.64
N ASN A 13 4.68 8.41 -7.47
CA ASN A 13 4.36 9.81 -7.73
C ASN A 13 3.08 9.97 -8.55
N ILE A 14 2.77 9.00 -9.41
CA ILE A 14 1.50 8.97 -10.17
C ILE A 14 0.34 8.71 -9.21
N ILE A 15 0.46 7.72 -8.31
CA ILE A 15 -0.54 7.42 -7.28
C ILE A 15 -0.80 8.66 -6.40
N ARG A 16 0.27 9.32 -5.94
CA ARG A 16 0.16 10.57 -5.16
C ARG A 16 -0.52 11.69 -5.95
N GLY A 17 -0.22 11.82 -7.25
CA GLY A 17 -0.88 12.81 -8.12
C GLY A 17 -2.38 12.54 -8.28
N LEU A 18 -2.74 11.27 -8.49
CA LEU A 18 -4.13 10.82 -8.59
C LEU A 18 -4.91 11.07 -7.31
N LEU A 19 -4.37 10.67 -6.15
CA LEU A 19 -5.01 10.89 -4.84
C LEU A 19 -5.15 12.37 -4.48
N ARG A 20 -4.21 13.23 -4.91
CA ARG A 20 -4.36 14.70 -4.74
C ARG A 20 -5.50 15.28 -5.56
N ARG A 21 -5.74 14.75 -6.77
CA ARG A 21 -6.79 15.25 -7.67
C ARG A 21 -8.15 14.64 -7.38
N LYS A 22 -8.18 13.39 -6.90
CA LYS A 22 -9.37 12.65 -6.52
C LYS A 22 -9.07 11.76 -5.31
N PRO A 23 -9.30 12.26 -4.09
CA PRO A 23 -8.97 11.54 -2.86
C PRO A 23 -9.83 10.29 -2.66
N ASP A 24 -11.01 10.22 -3.29
CA ASP A 24 -11.94 9.10 -3.19
C ASP A 24 -11.59 7.92 -4.13
N LEU A 25 -10.41 7.95 -4.77
CA LEU A 25 -9.90 6.85 -5.58
C LEU A 25 -9.48 5.68 -4.67
N ASP A 26 -10.07 4.52 -4.89
CA ASP A 26 -9.75 3.30 -4.17
C ASP A 26 -8.61 2.56 -4.90
N ILE A 27 -7.38 2.78 -4.43
CA ILE A 27 -6.15 2.22 -5.01
C ILE A 27 -5.51 1.27 -3.99
N VAL A 28 -5.33 0.01 -4.37
CA VAL A 28 -4.67 -1.02 -3.56
C VAL A 28 -3.34 -1.37 -4.20
N ARG A 29 -2.26 -1.43 -3.43
CA ARG A 29 -0.93 -1.82 -3.94
C ARG A 29 -0.70 -3.30 -3.68
N ILE A 30 -0.14 -4.03 -4.65
CA ILE A 30 0.10 -5.48 -4.51
C ILE A 30 1.04 -5.81 -3.33
N GLN A 31 1.94 -4.89 -3.03
CA GLN A 31 2.84 -4.98 -1.89
C GLN A 31 2.13 -4.83 -0.53
N ASP A 32 1.02 -4.08 -0.48
CA ASP A 32 0.27 -3.87 0.77
C ASP A 32 -0.60 -5.09 1.09
N VAL A 33 -0.86 -5.95 0.10
CA VAL A 33 -1.58 -7.23 0.23
C VAL A 33 -0.66 -8.44 0.29
N GLY A 34 0.66 -8.23 0.38
CA GLY A 34 1.65 -9.30 0.52
C GLY A 34 1.93 -10.09 -0.76
N LEU A 35 1.59 -9.54 -1.92
CA LEU A 35 1.87 -10.11 -3.25
C LEU A 35 3.09 -9.46 -3.91
N ALA A 36 3.97 -8.82 -3.13
CA ALA A 36 5.24 -8.31 -3.66
C ALA A 36 6.11 -9.48 -4.18
N GLY A 37 6.63 -9.34 -5.39
CA GLY A 37 7.47 -10.33 -6.06
C GLY A 37 6.76 -11.61 -6.53
N THR A 38 5.43 -11.66 -6.53
CA THR A 38 4.68 -12.80 -7.12
C THR A 38 4.47 -12.62 -8.62
N ASP A 39 4.44 -13.74 -9.35
CA ASP A 39 4.28 -13.75 -10.80
C ASP A 39 2.98 -13.07 -11.27
N ASP A 40 3.01 -12.41 -12.43
CA ASP A 40 1.87 -11.72 -13.04
C ASP A 40 0.55 -12.52 -13.04
N PRO A 41 0.52 -13.84 -13.34
CA PRO A 41 -0.72 -14.61 -13.29
C PRO A 41 -1.34 -14.67 -11.89
N THR A 42 -0.52 -14.75 -10.85
CA THR A 42 -0.97 -14.77 -9.45
C THR A 42 -1.57 -13.43 -9.06
N VAL A 43 -0.92 -12.33 -9.46
CA VAL A 43 -1.42 -10.96 -9.24
C VAL A 43 -2.74 -10.73 -9.96
N LEU A 44 -2.87 -11.21 -11.21
CA LEU A 44 -4.11 -11.10 -11.99
C LEU A 44 -5.25 -11.95 -11.42
N GLU A 45 -4.98 -13.17 -10.96
CA GLU A 45 -5.97 -14.02 -10.29
C GLU A 45 -6.44 -13.43 -8.96
N TRP A 46 -5.54 -12.79 -8.22
CA TRP A 46 -5.91 -12.02 -7.03
C TRP A 46 -6.78 -10.81 -7.39
N ALA A 47 -6.40 -10.02 -8.40
CA ALA A 47 -7.17 -8.85 -8.84
C ALA A 47 -8.59 -9.22 -9.31
N LYS A 48 -8.77 -10.43 -9.87
CA LYS A 48 -10.10 -10.98 -10.18
C LYS A 48 -10.92 -11.26 -8.91
N LYS A 49 -10.30 -11.83 -7.87
CA LYS A 49 -10.95 -12.18 -6.60
C LYS A 49 -11.32 -10.96 -5.76
N ASP A 50 -10.48 -9.93 -5.72
CA ASP A 50 -10.62 -8.80 -4.79
C ASP A 50 -11.68 -7.75 -5.20
N THR A 51 -12.37 -7.96 -6.33
CA THR A 51 -13.63 -7.23 -6.62
C THR A 51 -14.77 -7.64 -5.69
N ALA A 52 -14.62 -8.76 -4.97
CA ALA A 52 -15.54 -9.23 -3.94
C ALA A 52 -14.81 -9.41 -2.60
N THR A 53 -14.74 -8.34 -1.81
CA THR A 53 -14.38 -8.36 -0.37
C THR A 53 -12.90 -8.59 -0.04
N GLY A 54 -12.17 -7.50 0.19
CA GLY A 54 -10.79 -7.56 0.68
C GLY A 54 -10.66 -7.93 2.16
N PRO A 55 -9.51 -8.47 2.60
CA PRO A 55 -9.22 -8.61 4.02
C PRO A 55 -8.78 -7.25 4.58
N SER A 56 -9.71 -6.67 5.34
CA SER A 56 -9.43 -5.66 6.36
C SER A 56 -8.33 -6.16 7.32
N SER A 57 -7.40 -5.25 7.65
CA SER A 57 -6.59 -5.25 8.87
C SER A 57 -5.46 -6.27 9.00
N ALA A 58 -4.25 -5.84 8.63
CA ALA A 58 -3.07 -6.02 9.47
C ALA A 58 -2.07 -4.88 9.20
N ALA A 59 -2.40 -3.69 9.67
CA ALA A 59 -1.42 -2.63 9.86
C ALA A 59 -0.33 -3.15 10.80
N SER A 60 0.80 -3.58 10.24
CA SER A 60 2.03 -3.78 11.00
C SER A 60 2.47 -2.43 11.55
N PRO A 61 2.59 -2.26 12.88
CA PRO A 61 3.13 -1.03 13.42
C PRO A 61 4.64 -1.04 13.14
N ALA A 62 5.05 -0.24 12.15
CA ALA A 62 6.44 0.12 11.97
C ALA A 62 7.00 0.59 13.32
N THR A 63 8.03 -0.10 13.79
CA THR A 63 8.81 0.23 14.98
C THR A 63 9.39 1.63 14.82
N ARG A 64 8.64 2.63 15.28
CA ARG A 64 9.10 4.01 15.38
C ARG A 64 9.95 4.10 16.64
N THR A 65 11.25 3.83 16.50
CA THR A 65 12.25 4.03 17.55
C THR A 65 12.04 5.42 18.19
N PRO A 66 11.76 5.51 19.51
CA PRO A 66 11.57 6.80 20.15
C PRO A 66 12.92 7.50 20.29
N GLY A 67 12.88 8.82 20.08
CA GLY A 67 14.03 9.70 20.00
C GLY A 67 15.07 9.49 21.10
N ARG A 68 16.33 9.42 20.66
CA ARG A 68 17.51 9.52 21.51
C ARG A 68 17.48 10.89 22.21
N LYS A 69 17.13 10.89 23.50
CA LYS A 69 17.24 12.07 24.37
C LYS A 69 18.66 12.65 24.24
N ARG A 70 18.75 13.93 23.88
CA ARG A 70 19.92 14.76 24.19
C ARG A 70 20.07 14.85 25.71
N PRO A 71 21.20 14.50 26.32
CA PRO A 71 21.52 14.99 27.63
C PRO A 71 22.31 16.30 27.47
N GLY A 72 21.65 17.43 27.76
CA GLY A 72 22.37 18.57 28.29
C GLY A 72 22.79 18.22 29.71
N ARG A 73 24.06 18.41 30.04
CA ARG A 73 24.56 18.37 31.41
C ARG A 73 25.73 19.34 31.51
N THR A 74 25.48 20.43 32.26
CA THR A 74 26.42 21.38 32.90
C THR A 74 27.56 21.93 32.07
#